data_AF-A0A2M6W292-F1
#
_entry.id   AF-A0A2M6W292-F1
#
_cell.length_a   1.000
_cell.length_b   1.000
_cell.length_c   1.000
_cell.angle_alpha   90.00
_cell.angle_beta   90.00
_cell.angle_gamma   90.00
#
_symmetry.space_group_name_H-M   'P 1'
#
loop_
_entity.id
_entity.type
_entity.pdbx_description
1 polymer ?
#
loop_
_entity_poly.entity_id
_entity_poly.type
_entity_poly.pdbx_seq_one_letter_code
_entity_poly.pdbx_strand_id
1 'polypeptide(L)'
;MFSAPLQEFKPFDFYHFTILAFALAFGIERVYLLAYKKYPTVDWRIVAGTVGLTFLSVHMIFGNFIDDPAVQERRIKSRSLRRPVAELVAFLEKNNGTFPGPRTVGPGAGEIHGFVPLNMYIYFNQHNNHPATRFSEKKVLLEILSKETDPAVFYQMAKGIHFGPVDRFVLFKRGEEDNLYSAHVHIDDFPRGAKDEWIDFDAAVFADETYATKVFENDGFIVFDLK
;
A
#
# COMPACT_ATOMS: atom_id res chain seq x y z
N MET A 1 17.47 -0.29 -1.57
CA MET A 1 16.51 0.18 -0.56
C MET A 1 15.25 0.62 -1.30
N PHE A 2 14.32 -0.31 -1.55
CA PHE A 2 12.94 -0.02 -1.99
C PHE A 2 12.10 -1.23 -1.58
N SER A 3 11.51 -1.14 -0.40
CA SER A 3 10.57 -2.11 0.15
C SER A 3 9.17 -1.49 0.11
N ALA A 4 8.38 -1.80 -0.91
CA ALA A 4 6.96 -1.52 -0.91
C ALA A 4 6.23 -2.86 -1.01
N PRO A 5 5.52 -3.30 0.05
CA PRO A 5 4.62 -4.44 -0.04
C PRO A 5 3.32 -4.00 -0.72
N LEU A 6 2.81 -4.85 -1.62
CA LEU A 6 1.41 -4.97 -2.06
C LEU A 6 0.55 -3.70 -1.97
N GLN A 7 0.87 -2.70 -2.78
CA GLN A 7 -0.10 -1.72 -3.25
C GLN A 7 0.19 -1.53 -4.74
N GLU A 8 -0.84 -1.28 -5.56
CA GLU A 8 -0.73 -1.05 -7.01
C GLU A 8 0.00 0.27 -7.32
N PHE A 9 1.18 0.48 -6.76
CA PHE A 9 2.10 1.50 -7.19
C PHE A 9 2.94 0.90 -8.31
N LYS A 10 2.34 0.83 -9.51
CA LYS A 10 3.13 0.65 -10.72
C LYS A 10 3.67 2.02 -11.11
N PRO A 11 4.95 2.36 -10.87
CA PRO A 11 5.60 3.32 -11.74
C PRO A 11 5.45 2.79 -13.17
N PHE A 12 4.93 3.62 -14.07
CA PHE A 12 4.66 3.29 -15.47
C PHE A 12 5.97 3.14 -16.27
N ASP A 13 6.92 2.35 -15.79
CA ASP A 13 8.18 2.03 -16.50
C ASP A 13 8.02 0.88 -17.51
N PHE A 14 6.79 0.39 -17.72
CA PHE A 14 6.52 -0.78 -18.57
C PHE A 14 6.87 -0.55 -20.04
N TYR A 15 6.90 0.71 -20.51
CA TYR A 15 7.04 0.98 -21.93
C TYR A 15 8.45 1.33 -22.38
N HIS A 16 9.39 1.66 -21.49
CA HIS A 16 10.76 2.00 -21.92
C HIS A 16 11.45 0.82 -22.62
N PHE A 17 11.35 -0.38 -22.03
CA PHE A 17 11.87 -1.60 -22.66
C PHE A 17 11.12 -1.96 -23.94
N THR A 18 9.80 -1.78 -23.95
CA THR A 18 8.97 -2.06 -25.13
C THR A 18 9.33 -1.13 -26.30
N ILE A 19 9.52 0.16 -26.03
CA ILE A 19 9.93 1.17 -27.01
C ILE A 19 11.33 0.86 -27.55
N LEU A 20 12.29 0.52 -26.67
CA LEU A 20 13.63 0.12 -27.08
C LEU A 20 13.62 -1.16 -27.91
N ALA A 21 12.77 -2.13 -27.57
CA ALA A 21 12.62 -3.36 -28.34
C ALA A 21 12.04 -3.10 -29.74
N PHE A 22 11.03 -2.23 -29.87
CA PHE A 22 10.50 -1.83 -31.18
C PHE A 22 11.53 -1.05 -32.00
N ALA A 23 12.28 -0.14 -31.38
CA ALA A 23 13.35 0.60 -32.04
C ALA A 23 14.47 -0.33 -32.53
N LEU A 24 14.86 -1.31 -31.72
CA LEU A 24 15.84 -2.33 -32.09
C LEU A 24 15.34 -3.22 -33.23
N ALA A 25 14.09 -3.68 -33.17
CA ALA A 25 13.47 -4.48 -34.22
C ALA A 25 13.43 -3.72 -35.56
N PHE A 26 13.07 -2.43 -35.54
CA PHE A 26 13.10 -1.57 -36.71
C PHE A 26 14.52 -1.37 -37.26
N GLY A 27 15.51 -1.18 -36.38
CA GLY A 27 16.92 -1.09 -36.77
C GLY A 27 17.42 -2.35 -37.46
N ILE A 28 17.09 -3.52 -36.90
CA ILE A 28 17.42 -4.83 -37.46
C ILE A 28 16.74 -5.02 -38.83
N GLU A 29 15.46 -4.66 -38.98
CA GLU A 29 14.75 -4.70 -40.25
C GLU A 29 15.43 -3.85 -41.32
N ARG A 30 15.86 -2.63 -40.98
CA ARG A 30 16.53 -1.72 -41.93
C ARG A 30 17.89 -2.25 -42.36
N VAL A 31 18.68 -2.79 -41.43
CA VAL A 31 19.96 -3.45 -41.75
C VAL A 31 19.74 -4.71 -42.60
N TYR A 32 18.70 -5.49 -42.29
CA TYR A 32 18.31 -6.66 -43.08
C TYR A 32 17.94 -6.29 -44.52
N LEU A 33 17.14 -5.25 -44.74
CA LEU A 33 16.77 -4.78 -46.08
C LEU A 33 17.98 -4.26 -46.88
N LEU A 34 18.97 -3.66 -46.21
CA LEU A 34 20.22 -3.23 -46.84
C LEU A 34 21.10 -4.44 -47.21
N ALA A 35 21.22 -5.42 -46.33
CA ALA A 35 21.93 -6.67 -46.60
C ALA A 35 21.25 -7.49 -47.71
N TYR A 36 19.92 -7.53 -47.74
CA TYR A 36 19.09 -8.19 -48.75
C TYR A 36 19.40 -7.69 -50.16
N LYS A 37 19.54 -6.38 -50.32
CA LYS A 37 19.89 -5.77 -51.62
C LYS A 37 21.30 -6.16 -52.08
N LYS A 38 22.20 -6.51 -51.15
CA LYS A 38 23.61 -6.76 -51.42
C LYS A 38 23.96 -8.26 -51.54
N TYR A 39 23.20 -9.14 -50.87
CA TYR A 39 23.45 -10.59 -50.82
C TYR A 39 22.13 -11.40 -50.89
N PRO A 40 21.71 -11.83 -52.10
CA PRO A 40 20.38 -12.39 -52.34
C PRO A 40 20.20 -13.87 -51.96
N THR A 41 21.23 -14.57 -51.46
CA THR A 41 21.12 -16.00 -51.13
C THR A 41 20.15 -16.27 -49.98
N VAL A 42 19.45 -17.42 -50.04
CA VAL A 42 18.29 -17.74 -49.21
C VAL A 42 18.69 -18.38 -47.87
N ASP A 43 19.82 -19.10 -47.81
CA ASP A 43 20.13 -19.99 -46.68
C ASP A 43 20.50 -19.27 -45.37
N TRP A 44 21.21 -18.14 -45.46
CA TRP A 44 21.59 -17.38 -44.27
C TRP A 44 20.39 -16.76 -43.54
N ARG A 45 19.26 -16.57 -44.25
CA ARG A 45 18.04 -15.95 -43.73
C ARG A 45 17.31 -16.86 -42.75
N ILE A 46 17.22 -18.14 -43.09
CA ILE A 46 16.60 -19.16 -42.23
C ILE A 46 17.44 -19.34 -40.97
N VAL A 47 18.76 -19.38 -41.11
CA VAL A 47 19.68 -19.50 -39.98
C VAL A 47 19.59 -18.27 -39.08
N ALA A 48 19.68 -17.06 -39.64
CA ALA A 48 19.59 -15.82 -38.86
C ALA A 48 18.23 -15.65 -38.17
N GLY A 49 17.12 -15.98 -38.85
CA GLY A 49 15.79 -15.95 -38.27
C GLY A 49 15.61 -16.96 -37.14
N THR A 50 16.13 -18.18 -37.30
CA THR A 50 16.05 -19.23 -36.27
C THR A 50 16.91 -18.90 -35.04
N VAL A 51 18.14 -18.42 -35.26
CA VAL A 51 19.02 -17.97 -34.17
C VAL A 51 18.41 -16.76 -33.46
N GLY A 52 17.88 -15.79 -34.19
CA GLY A 52 17.21 -14.62 -33.63
C GLY A 52 15.97 -14.98 -32.81
N LEU A 53 15.09 -15.86 -33.32
CA LEU A 53 13.91 -16.32 -32.59
C LEU A 53 14.30 -17.10 -31.33
N THR A 54 15.30 -17.97 -31.42
CA THR A 54 15.79 -18.76 -30.27
C THR A 54 16.41 -17.83 -29.21
N PHE A 55 17.27 -16.90 -29.62
CA PHE A 55 17.88 -15.92 -28.71
C PHE A 55 16.83 -15.00 -28.07
N LEU A 56 15.88 -14.47 -28.84
CA LEU A 56 14.80 -13.64 -28.32
C LEU A 56 13.86 -14.43 -27.40
N SER A 57 13.60 -15.71 -27.67
CA SER A 57 12.74 -16.55 -26.83
C SER A 57 13.29 -16.72 -25.42
N VAL A 58 14.61 -16.84 -25.26
CA VAL A 58 15.30 -16.95 -23.96
C VAL A 58 15.36 -15.59 -23.24
N HIS A 59 15.32 -14.48 -23.97
CA HIS A 59 15.33 -13.13 -23.42
C HIS A 59 13.97 -12.43 -23.41
N MET A 60 12.88 -13.15 -23.68
CA MET A 60 11.54 -12.58 -23.60
C MET A 60 11.26 -12.08 -22.18
N ILE A 61 10.58 -10.92 -22.11
CA ILE A 61 10.31 -10.10 -20.93
C ILE A 61 9.74 -10.91 -19.74
N PHE A 62 9.09 -12.05 -20.00
CA PHE A 62 8.49 -12.91 -18.98
C PHE A 62 9.40 -14.03 -18.46
N GLY A 63 10.37 -14.50 -19.25
CA GLY A 63 11.21 -15.67 -18.89
C GLY A 63 12.17 -15.34 -17.75
N ASN A 64 12.94 -14.27 -17.90
CA ASN A 64 13.90 -13.85 -16.86
C ASN A 64 13.22 -13.34 -15.59
N PHE A 65 11.99 -12.82 -15.68
CA PHE A 65 11.30 -12.26 -14.51
C PHE A 65 10.84 -13.34 -13.53
N ILE A 66 10.33 -14.48 -14.02
CA ILE A 66 9.83 -15.57 -13.15
C ILE A 66 10.99 -16.33 -12.51
N ASP A 67 12.11 -16.46 -13.22
CA ASP A 67 13.28 -17.21 -12.79
C ASP A 67 14.34 -16.37 -12.06
N ASP A 68 14.14 -15.05 -11.96
CA ASP A 68 15.00 -14.16 -11.17
C ASP A 68 14.90 -14.52 -9.67
N PRO A 69 16.01 -14.93 -9.02
CA PRO A 69 16.02 -15.26 -7.59
C PRO A 69 15.51 -14.12 -6.70
N ALA A 70 15.75 -12.86 -7.07
CA ALA A 70 15.26 -11.70 -6.33
C ALA A 70 13.74 -11.54 -6.46
N VAL A 71 13.15 -11.87 -7.61
CA VAL A 71 11.69 -11.88 -7.79
C VAL A 71 11.06 -13.02 -7.00
N GLN A 72 11.67 -14.21 -7.03
CA GLN A 72 11.21 -15.36 -6.25
C GLN A 72 11.30 -15.10 -4.74
N GLU A 73 12.40 -14.55 -4.26
CA GLU A 73 12.58 -14.16 -2.85
C GLU A 73 11.53 -13.12 -2.42
N ARG A 74 11.30 -12.09 -3.25
CA ARG A 74 10.26 -11.09 -3.00
C ARG A 74 8.85 -11.69 -2.99
N ARG A 75 8.57 -12.66 -3.85
CA ARG A 75 7.29 -13.39 -3.89
C ARG A 75 7.06 -14.22 -2.62
N ILE A 76 8.11 -14.81 -2.06
CA ILE A 76 8.04 -15.54 -0.78
C ILE A 76 7.82 -14.53 0.35
N LYS A 77 8.60 -13.44 0.37
CA LYS A 77 8.47 -12.37 1.38
C LYS A 77 7.09 -11.68 1.34
N SER A 78 6.49 -11.49 0.16
CA SER A 78 5.16 -10.89 0.03
C SER A 78 4.02 -11.82 0.42
N ARG A 79 4.27 -13.14 0.47
CA ARG A 79 3.30 -14.14 0.97
C ARG A 79 3.29 -14.26 2.49
N SER A 80 4.37 -13.87 3.15
CA SER A 80 4.46 -13.86 4.60
C SER A 80 4.05 -12.49 5.16
N LEU A 81 3.05 -12.46 6.03
CA LEU A 81 2.76 -11.28 6.84
C LEU A 81 3.95 -10.95 7.75
N ARG A 82 4.24 -9.67 7.91
CA ARG A 82 5.17 -9.22 8.96
C ARG A 82 4.59 -9.61 10.31
N ARG A 83 5.44 -10.08 11.23
CA ARG A 83 4.99 -10.58 12.53
C ARG A 83 4.07 -9.61 13.29
N PRO A 84 4.36 -8.30 13.39
CA PRO A 84 3.44 -7.36 14.07
C PRO A 84 2.08 -7.23 13.40
N VAL A 85 2.01 -7.38 12.07
CA VAL A 85 0.75 -7.34 11.31
C VAL A 85 -0.03 -8.64 11.52
N ALA A 86 0.63 -9.80 11.51
CA ALA A 86 -0.02 -11.08 11.76
C ALA A 86 -0.64 -11.16 13.16
N GLU A 87 0.06 -10.67 14.19
CA GLU A 87 -0.44 -10.61 15.57
C GLU A 87 -1.66 -9.67 15.69
N LEU A 88 -1.61 -8.49 15.04
CA LEU A 88 -2.73 -7.56 15.01
C LEU A 88 -3.94 -8.14 14.25
N VAL A 89 -3.72 -8.79 13.11
CA VAL A 89 -4.77 -9.48 12.34
C VAL A 89 -5.45 -10.54 13.20
N ALA A 90 -4.69 -11.41 13.86
CA ALA A 90 -5.23 -12.43 14.74
C ALA A 90 -6.04 -11.83 15.92
N PHE A 91 -5.56 -10.72 16.49
CA PHE A 91 -6.31 -9.98 17.50
C PHE A 91 -7.64 -9.43 16.95
N LEU A 92 -7.63 -8.78 15.79
CA LEU A 92 -8.82 -8.17 15.19
C LEU A 92 -9.85 -9.22 14.74
N GLU A 93 -9.42 -10.35 14.17
CA GLU A 93 -10.31 -11.47 13.81
C GLU A 93 -11.07 -12.01 15.01
N LYS A 94 -10.39 -12.14 16.17
CA LYS A 94 -11.00 -12.65 17.39
C LYS A 94 -11.92 -11.64 18.08
N ASN A 95 -11.60 -10.34 17.99
CA ASN A 95 -12.22 -9.30 18.82
C ASN A 95 -13.10 -8.29 18.07
N ASN A 96 -13.25 -8.40 16.74
CA ASN A 96 -14.17 -7.52 15.97
C ASN A 96 -15.65 -7.90 16.12
N GLY A 97 -15.97 -9.11 16.60
CA GLY A 97 -17.34 -9.60 16.72
C GLY A 97 -18.02 -9.79 15.36
N THR A 98 -19.35 -9.62 15.32
CA THR A 98 -20.14 -9.67 14.08
C THR A 98 -20.07 -8.32 13.34
N PHE A 99 -19.82 -8.38 12.04
CA PHE A 99 -19.82 -7.20 11.17
C PHE A 99 -21.13 -6.39 11.32
N PRO A 100 -21.09 -5.04 11.43
CA PRO A 100 -19.93 -4.20 11.14
C PRO A 100 -18.88 -4.04 12.26
N GLY A 101 -19.14 -4.45 13.50
CA GLY A 101 -18.20 -4.21 14.60
C GLY A 101 -17.94 -2.72 14.87
N PRO A 102 -16.94 -2.37 15.71
CA PRO A 102 -16.66 -1.00 16.13
C PRO A 102 -16.17 -0.13 14.97
N ARG A 103 -16.60 1.14 14.93
CA ARG A 103 -16.12 2.07 13.89
C ARG A 103 -14.68 2.49 14.20
N THR A 104 -13.78 2.14 13.29
CA THR A 104 -12.34 2.11 13.54
C THR A 104 -11.59 3.17 12.73
N VAL A 105 -10.76 3.98 13.39
CA VAL A 105 -9.64 4.67 12.75
C VAL A 105 -8.51 3.66 12.61
N GLY A 106 -8.22 3.25 11.38
CA GLY A 106 -7.19 2.26 11.10
C GLY A 106 -5.81 2.88 10.96
N PRO A 107 -4.73 2.08 11.07
CA PRO A 107 -3.38 2.60 11.06
C PRO A 107 -2.98 3.01 9.65
N GLY A 108 -3.72 2.60 8.61
CA GLY A 108 -3.40 2.83 7.20
C GLY A 108 -2.40 1.85 6.61
N ALA A 109 -2.23 0.69 7.25
CA ALA A 109 -1.50 -0.45 6.71
C ALA A 109 -2.41 -1.24 5.76
N GLY A 110 -2.22 -1.07 4.44
CA GLY A 110 -2.99 -1.79 3.41
C GLY A 110 -2.99 -3.31 3.57
N GLU A 111 -1.92 -3.87 4.14
CA GLU A 111 -1.80 -5.30 4.48
C GLU A 111 -2.97 -5.79 5.34
N ILE A 112 -3.43 -5.03 6.34
CA ILE A 112 -4.47 -5.47 7.30
C ILE A 112 -5.81 -5.70 6.60
N HIS A 113 -6.16 -4.81 5.67
CA HIS A 113 -7.43 -4.84 4.95
C HIS A 113 -7.58 -6.05 4.03
N GLY A 114 -6.48 -6.73 3.69
CA GLY A 114 -6.51 -7.98 2.93
C GLY A 114 -6.93 -9.21 3.75
N PHE A 115 -6.90 -9.12 5.08
CA PHE A 115 -7.17 -10.27 5.96
C PHE A 115 -8.42 -10.06 6.82
N VAL A 116 -8.66 -8.85 7.34
CA VAL A 116 -9.78 -8.58 8.25
C VAL A 116 -10.68 -7.47 7.71
N PRO A 117 -12.01 -7.69 7.56
CA PRO A 117 -12.93 -6.61 7.25
C PRO A 117 -13.07 -5.70 8.48
N LEU A 118 -12.75 -4.41 8.30
CA LEU A 118 -12.87 -3.39 9.34
C LEU A 118 -13.96 -2.38 8.95
N ASN A 119 -14.82 -2.02 9.90
CA ASN A 119 -15.74 -0.88 9.75
C ASN A 119 -14.96 0.42 9.92
N MET A 120 -14.35 0.88 8.83
CA MET A 120 -13.46 2.02 8.85
C MET A 120 -14.21 3.35 8.94
N TYR A 121 -13.79 4.21 9.87
CA TYR A 121 -14.22 5.61 9.90
C TYR A 121 -13.79 6.33 8.61
N ILE A 122 -12.52 6.20 8.26
CA ILE A 122 -11.90 6.68 7.03
C ILE A 122 -11.06 5.55 6.43
N TYR A 123 -11.22 5.28 5.14
CA TYR A 123 -10.34 4.32 4.45
C TYR A 123 -9.02 5.01 4.10
N PHE A 124 -7.89 4.34 4.34
CA PHE A 124 -6.57 4.97 4.28
C PHE A 124 -6.18 5.54 2.92
N ASN A 125 -6.73 5.03 1.80
CA ASN A 125 -6.41 5.50 0.45
C ASN A 125 -7.57 6.30 -0.14
N GLN A 126 -7.33 7.57 -0.45
CA GLN A 126 -8.34 8.48 -1.01
C GLN A 126 -8.96 7.98 -2.33
N HIS A 127 -8.22 7.27 -3.19
CA HIS A 127 -8.73 6.81 -4.48
C HIS A 127 -9.71 5.64 -4.39
N ASN A 128 -9.61 4.84 -3.34
CA ASN A 128 -10.48 3.68 -3.11
C ASN A 128 -11.74 4.05 -2.32
N ASN A 129 -11.95 5.35 -2.08
CA ASN A 129 -13.11 5.86 -1.39
C ASN A 129 -14.21 6.20 -2.40
N HIS A 130 -15.43 5.69 -2.15
CA HIS A 130 -16.60 6.14 -2.89
C HIS A 130 -16.81 7.65 -2.64
N PRO A 131 -17.20 8.48 -3.63
CA PRO A 131 -17.36 9.94 -3.44
C PRO A 131 -18.25 10.33 -2.24
N ALA A 132 -19.24 9.51 -1.91
CA ALA A 132 -20.10 9.70 -0.75
C ALA A 132 -19.43 9.47 0.63
N THR A 133 -18.19 8.96 0.70
CA THR A 133 -17.50 8.71 1.97
C THR A 133 -16.89 9.97 2.59
N ARG A 134 -16.90 11.11 1.87
CA ARG A 134 -16.47 12.43 2.34
C ARG A 134 -15.09 12.41 2.99
N PHE A 135 -14.13 11.78 2.29
CA PHE A 135 -12.77 11.56 2.76
C PHE A 135 -12.11 12.84 3.31
N SER A 136 -12.14 13.94 2.55
CA SER A 136 -11.51 15.20 2.96
C SER A 136 -12.09 15.77 4.25
N GLU A 137 -13.42 15.77 4.41
CA GLU A 137 -14.10 16.23 5.63
C GLU A 137 -13.72 15.37 6.84
N LYS A 138 -13.73 14.04 6.68
CA LYS A 138 -13.35 13.10 7.73
C LYS A 138 -11.89 13.22 8.14
N LYS A 139 -11.00 13.43 7.17
CA LYS A 139 -9.58 13.65 7.42
C LYS A 139 -9.37 14.91 8.24
N VAL A 140 -9.97 16.03 7.85
CA VAL A 140 -9.87 17.31 8.59
C VAL A 140 -10.35 17.14 10.03
N LEU A 141 -11.42 16.40 10.26
CA LEU A 141 -11.88 16.11 11.62
C LEU A 141 -10.87 15.28 12.42
N LEU A 142 -10.20 14.29 11.80
CA LEU A 142 -9.13 13.55 12.47
C LEU A 142 -7.93 14.44 12.80
N GLU A 143 -7.56 15.36 11.91
CA GLU A 143 -6.49 16.34 12.19
C GLU A 143 -6.86 17.33 13.29
N ILE A 144 -8.16 17.62 13.46
CA ILE A 144 -8.65 18.43 14.58
C ILE A 144 -8.59 17.60 15.87
N LEU A 145 -9.09 16.36 15.85
CA LEU A 145 -9.02 15.43 16.96
C LEU A 145 -7.59 15.18 17.44
N SER A 146 -6.65 15.08 16.51
CA SER A 146 -5.24 14.79 16.82
C SER A 146 -4.50 15.95 17.49
N LYS A 147 -5.09 17.15 17.49
CA LYS A 147 -4.55 18.33 18.18
C LYS A 147 -5.09 18.50 19.60
N GLU A 148 -6.10 17.73 19.97
CA GLU A 148 -6.64 17.76 21.33
C GLU A 148 -5.68 17.04 22.28
N THR A 149 -5.55 17.54 23.50
CA THR A 149 -4.68 16.99 24.55
C THR A 149 -5.45 16.60 25.80
N ASP A 150 -6.67 17.12 25.99
CA ASP A 150 -7.56 16.72 27.07
C ASP A 150 -8.30 15.42 26.71
N PRO A 151 -8.12 14.31 27.47
CA PRO A 151 -8.79 13.03 27.21
C PRO A 151 -10.31 13.12 27.17
N ALA A 152 -10.93 13.94 28.04
CA ALA A 152 -12.36 14.08 28.10
C ALA A 152 -12.90 14.82 26.88
N VAL A 153 -12.22 15.89 26.46
CA VAL A 153 -12.60 16.66 25.25
C VAL A 153 -12.40 15.80 24.01
N PHE A 154 -11.26 15.10 23.90
CA PHE A 154 -10.97 14.18 22.81
C PHE A 154 -12.06 13.12 22.66
N TYR A 155 -12.46 12.50 23.77
CA TYR A 155 -13.54 11.50 23.81
C TYR A 155 -14.87 12.09 23.33
N GLN A 156 -15.29 13.24 23.87
CA GLN A 156 -16.54 13.88 23.47
C GLN A 156 -16.53 14.25 21.98
N MET A 157 -15.41 14.74 21.47
CA MET A 157 -15.23 15.03 20.05
C MET A 157 -15.32 13.76 19.20
N ALA A 158 -14.66 12.69 19.60
CA ALA A 158 -14.63 11.42 18.86
C ALA A 158 -16.01 10.74 18.80
N LYS A 159 -16.79 10.82 19.89
CA LYS A 159 -18.16 10.28 19.94
C LYS A 159 -19.19 11.22 19.30
N GLY A 160 -18.95 12.52 19.32
CA GLY A 160 -19.85 13.57 18.81
C GLY A 160 -19.70 13.92 17.33
N ILE A 161 -18.85 13.22 16.57
CA ILE A 161 -18.65 13.46 15.14
C ILE A 161 -19.95 13.25 14.36
N HIS A 162 -20.29 14.17 13.45
CA HIS A 162 -21.51 14.09 12.63
C HIS A 162 -21.51 12.96 11.58
N PHE A 163 -20.34 12.43 11.21
CA PHE A 163 -20.21 11.16 10.47
C PHE A 163 -20.45 9.91 11.34
N GLY A 164 -20.80 10.15 12.60
CA GLY A 164 -21.04 9.21 13.67
C GLY A 164 -19.77 8.88 14.47
N PRO A 165 -19.93 8.23 15.63
CA PRO A 165 -18.87 8.05 16.61
C PRO A 165 -17.72 7.22 16.06
N VAL A 166 -16.51 7.52 16.54
CA VAL A 166 -15.36 6.63 16.47
C VAL A 166 -15.33 5.80 17.75
N ASP A 167 -15.25 4.48 17.60
CA ASP A 167 -15.27 3.55 18.73
C ASP A 167 -13.91 2.89 18.96
N ARG A 168 -13.05 2.85 17.94
CA ARG A 168 -11.74 2.19 18.01
C ARG A 168 -10.66 2.97 17.26
N PHE A 169 -9.48 3.04 17.85
CA PHE A 169 -8.27 3.54 17.22
C PHE A 169 -7.26 2.40 17.12
N VAL A 170 -6.83 2.07 15.91
CA VAL A 170 -5.72 1.17 15.62
C VAL A 170 -4.62 2.04 15.04
N LEU A 171 -3.53 2.25 15.78
CA LEU A 171 -2.50 3.23 15.46
C LEU A 171 -1.13 2.56 15.34
N PHE A 172 -0.25 3.19 14.56
CA PHE A 172 1.16 2.85 14.53
C PHE A 172 1.88 3.40 15.76
N LYS A 173 2.81 2.62 16.28
CA LYS A 173 3.86 3.11 17.20
C LYS A 173 5.03 3.60 16.35
N ARG A 174 5.14 4.91 16.13
CA ARG A 174 6.22 5.52 15.33
C ARG A 174 7.09 6.41 16.21
N GLY A 175 8.41 6.20 16.13
CA GLY A 175 9.41 7.09 16.72
C GLY A 175 10.05 6.55 18.00
N GLU A 176 11.23 7.07 18.33
CA GLU A 176 11.90 6.88 19.63
C GLU A 176 11.24 7.74 20.73
N GLU A 177 10.29 8.60 20.38
CA GLU A 177 9.51 9.41 21.31
C GLU A 177 8.25 8.64 21.71
N ASP A 178 8.22 8.12 22.94
CA ASP A 178 7.15 7.29 23.53
C ASP A 178 5.75 7.94 23.59
N ASN A 179 5.60 9.17 23.09
CA ASN A 179 4.43 10.01 23.35
C ASN A 179 3.48 10.17 22.15
N LEU A 180 3.76 9.58 20.98
CA LEU A 180 2.91 9.75 19.80
C LEU A 180 2.45 8.43 19.19
N TYR A 181 1.17 8.38 18.84
CA TYR A 181 0.56 7.28 18.10
C TYR A 181 -0.02 7.80 16.78
N SER A 182 0.31 7.14 15.67
CA SER A 182 0.04 7.70 14.34
C SER A 182 -1.00 6.90 13.55
N ALA A 183 -1.92 7.59 12.90
CA ALA A 183 -2.69 7.03 11.78
C ALA A 183 -2.05 7.45 10.45
N HIS A 184 -2.05 6.55 9.47
CA HIS A 184 -1.54 6.82 8.12
C HIS A 184 -2.68 6.99 7.12
N VAL A 185 -2.58 8.00 6.26
CA VAL A 185 -3.47 8.20 5.12
C VAL A 185 -2.67 8.52 3.87
N HIS A 186 -3.15 8.02 2.73
CA HIS A 186 -2.57 8.15 1.42
C HIS A 186 -3.46 9.05 0.57
N ILE A 187 -2.90 10.20 0.17
CA ILE A 187 -3.62 11.32 -0.44
C ILE A 187 -3.13 11.53 -1.86
N ASP A 188 -4.04 11.88 -2.76
CA ASP A 188 -3.71 12.30 -4.11
C ASP A 188 -3.06 13.71 -4.08
N ASP A 189 -1.85 13.83 -4.61
CA ASP A 189 -1.11 15.09 -4.78
C ASP A 189 -0.89 15.35 -6.28
N PHE A 190 -1.96 15.37 -7.07
CA PHE A 190 -1.86 15.62 -8.50
C PHE A 190 -1.22 17.00 -8.80
N PRO A 191 -0.23 17.10 -9.72
CA PRO A 191 0.29 16.07 -10.62
C PRO A 191 1.51 15.30 -10.10
N ARG A 192 1.90 15.50 -8.84
CA ARG A 192 3.10 14.90 -8.20
C ARG A 192 2.90 13.43 -7.79
N GLY A 193 1.70 12.89 -7.96
CA GLY A 193 1.37 11.50 -7.68
C GLY A 193 0.62 11.40 -6.37
N ALA A 194 1.16 10.64 -5.41
CA ALA A 194 0.53 10.48 -4.11
C ALA A 194 1.46 10.90 -2.98
N LYS A 195 0.85 11.30 -1.87
CA LYS A 195 1.51 11.75 -0.66
C LYS A 195 1.03 10.90 0.52
N ASP A 196 1.99 10.34 1.23
CA ASP A 196 1.77 9.70 2.52
C ASP A 196 1.71 10.78 3.60
N GLU A 197 0.61 10.83 4.34
CA GLU A 197 0.42 11.73 5.47
C GLU A 197 0.17 10.95 6.75
N TRP A 198 0.69 11.50 7.85
CA TRP A 198 0.59 10.93 9.18
C TRP A 198 -0.18 11.89 10.06
N ILE A 199 -1.16 11.34 10.78
CA ILE A 199 -1.97 12.07 11.75
C ILE A 199 -1.56 11.53 13.12
N ASP A 200 -0.79 12.33 13.84
CA ASP A 200 -0.20 11.96 15.12
C ASP A 200 -1.09 12.41 16.27
N PHE A 201 -1.41 11.47 17.15
CA PHE A 201 -2.19 11.69 18.37
C PHE A 201 -1.26 11.60 19.58
N ASP A 202 -1.41 12.52 20.52
CA ASP A 202 -0.70 12.46 21.80
C ASP A 202 -1.14 11.22 22.59
N ALA A 203 -0.19 10.43 23.10
CA ALA A 203 -0.48 9.27 23.92
C ALA A 203 -1.30 9.62 25.17
N ALA A 204 -1.16 10.86 25.67
CA ALA A 204 -1.89 11.36 26.83
C ALA A 204 -3.41 11.33 26.66
N VAL A 205 -3.95 11.53 25.45
CA VAL A 205 -5.42 11.51 25.24
C VAL A 205 -6.02 10.12 25.44
N PHE A 206 -5.21 9.07 25.41
CA PHE A 206 -5.63 7.69 25.66
C PHE A 206 -5.28 7.18 27.06
N ALA A 207 -4.65 8.01 27.91
CA ALA A 207 -4.14 7.59 29.21
C ALA A 207 -5.24 7.40 30.27
N ASP A 208 -6.37 8.10 30.15
CA ASP A 208 -7.48 8.00 31.09
C ASP A 208 -8.38 6.80 30.74
N GLU A 209 -8.34 5.78 31.59
CA GLU A 209 -9.15 4.56 31.43
C GLU A 209 -10.66 4.82 31.47
N THR A 210 -11.12 5.98 31.95
CA THR A 210 -12.53 6.37 31.93
C THR A 210 -13.05 6.53 30.51
N TYR A 211 -12.19 6.93 29.57
CA TYR A 211 -12.58 7.27 28.19
C TYR A 211 -12.07 6.28 27.15
N ALA A 212 -10.86 5.75 27.34
CA ALA A 212 -10.22 4.83 26.42
C ALA A 212 -9.67 3.60 27.15
N THR A 213 -9.70 2.44 26.52
CA THR A 213 -9.08 1.21 27.07
C THR A 213 -8.12 0.63 26.05
N LYS A 214 -6.86 0.45 26.44
CA LYS A 214 -5.87 -0.23 25.62
C LYS A 214 -6.21 -1.72 25.58
N VAL A 215 -6.55 -2.23 24.40
CA VAL A 215 -6.99 -3.62 24.21
C VAL A 215 -5.95 -4.49 23.51
N PHE A 216 -4.96 -3.88 22.85
CA PHE A 216 -3.86 -4.58 22.19
C PHE A 216 -2.63 -3.69 22.06
N GLU A 217 -1.44 -4.29 22.15
CA GLU A 217 -0.18 -3.65 21.86
C GLU A 217 0.86 -4.68 21.39
N ASN A 218 1.66 -4.31 20.39
CA ASN A 218 2.88 -5.03 20.02
C ASN A 218 3.97 -4.05 19.57
N ASP A 219 5.00 -4.56 18.89
CA ASP A 219 6.15 -3.76 18.45
C ASP A 219 5.81 -2.72 17.37
N GLY A 220 4.70 -2.91 16.63
CA GLY A 220 4.33 -2.02 15.52
C GLY A 220 3.05 -1.22 15.74
N PHE A 221 2.12 -1.73 16.56
CA PHE A 221 0.75 -1.24 16.64
C PHE A 221 0.24 -1.19 18.07
N ILE A 222 -0.72 -0.30 18.28
CA ILE A 222 -1.48 -0.17 19.51
C ILE A 222 -2.96 0.02 19.17
N VAL A 223 -3.84 -0.58 19.98
CA VAL A 223 -5.29 -0.49 19.80
C VAL A 223 -5.96 0.02 21.06
N PHE A 224 -6.78 1.04 20.90
CA PHE A 224 -7.64 1.60 21.94
C PHE A 224 -9.11 1.46 21.54
N ASP A 225 -9.93 0.99 22.47
CA ASP A 225 -11.38 1.07 22.38
C ASP A 225 -11.87 2.25 23.21
N LEU A 226 -12.69 3.11 22.62
CA LEU A 226 -13.37 4.19 23.33
C LEU A 226 -14.64 3.64 23.99
N LYS A 227 -14.89 4.05 25.22
CA LYS A 227 -16.05 3.59 26.01
C LYS A 227 -17.39 4.15 25.52
#